data_AF-A0A7C2Q5Q3-F1
#
_entry.id   AF-A0A7C2Q5Q3-F1
#
_cell.length_a   1.000
_cell.length_b   1.000
_cell.length_c   1.000
_cell.angle_alpha   90.00
_cell.angle_beta   90.00
_cell.angle_gamma   90.00
#
_symmetry.space_group_name_H-M   'P 1'
#
loop_
_entity.id
_entity.type
_entity.pdbx_description
1 polymer ?
#
loop_
_entity_poly.entity_id
_entity_poly.type
_entity_poly.pdbx_seq_one_letter_code
_entity_poly.pdbx_strand_id
1 'polypeptide(L)'
;MSGPTGSEVEYEVECYAKCAFAEFRPKVKYWVGANATLLEVNLTVVSDSSFAGMAWTLQIPIERFAGKTIYAIKADGSLVPLKLREQHVPGQAGLFSTDSAVGWLIPATNETGLVVAVVSDLWPQGIMVSVVDEREWGGGTYALRSWLSQQFQLTANQRLSFLVYFAPYSGDPQPAVQKAVEISQALAKGSTLDEVKAAVIGGLGVEEARAARVSPTALYAPYAVLAAAAVAAVAVVYAFARRRAHSS
;
A
#
# COMPACT_ATOMS: atom_id res chain seq x y z
N MET A 1 1.40 -37.48 -6.03
CA MET A 1 2.35 -36.46 -5.53
C MET A 1 1.88 -35.12 -6.07
N SER A 2 1.13 -34.39 -5.26
CA SER A 2 0.67 -33.03 -5.54
C SER A 2 1.79 -32.07 -5.14
N GLY A 3 2.36 -31.35 -6.11
CA GLY A 3 3.32 -30.28 -5.87
C GLY A 3 2.69 -29.14 -5.06
N PRO A 4 3.51 -28.23 -4.51
CA PRO A 4 3.02 -27.14 -3.67
C PRO A 4 2.10 -26.22 -4.49
N THR A 5 0.82 -26.16 -4.13
CA THR A 5 -0.12 -25.18 -4.65
C THR A 5 0.07 -23.91 -3.85
N GLY A 6 0.63 -22.85 -4.46
CA GLY A 6 0.78 -21.50 -3.88
C GLY A 6 -0.55 -20.78 -3.63
N SER A 7 -1.57 -21.50 -3.15
CA SER A 7 -2.95 -21.06 -2.91
C SER A 7 -3.22 -20.75 -1.44
N GLU A 8 -2.27 -20.96 -0.54
CA GLU A 8 -2.54 -20.82 0.89
C GLU A 8 -2.46 -19.35 1.33
N VAL A 9 -3.63 -18.80 1.63
CA VAL A 9 -3.81 -17.49 2.25
C VAL A 9 -3.46 -17.65 3.73
N GLU A 10 -2.49 -16.88 4.23
CA GLU A 10 -2.11 -16.99 5.64
C GLU A 10 -3.20 -16.43 6.57
N TYR A 11 -3.99 -15.47 6.07
CA TYR A 11 -5.14 -14.90 6.77
C TYR A 11 -6.08 -14.14 5.83
N GLU A 12 -7.36 -14.17 6.17
CA GLU A 12 -8.43 -13.53 5.42
C GLU A 12 -9.35 -12.76 6.37
N VAL A 13 -9.67 -11.51 6.02
CA VAL A 13 -10.65 -10.69 6.75
C VAL A 13 -11.65 -10.11 5.78
N GLU A 14 -12.92 -10.18 6.15
CA GLU A 14 -13.98 -9.38 5.54
C GLU A 14 -14.44 -8.31 6.54
N CYS A 15 -14.45 -7.05 6.12
CA CYS A 15 -15.01 -5.95 6.90
C CYS A 15 -16.16 -5.28 6.15
N TYR A 16 -16.83 -4.36 6.83
CA TYR A 16 -17.84 -3.50 6.25
C TYR A 16 -17.51 -2.05 6.58
N ALA A 17 -17.48 -1.20 5.55
CA ALA A 17 -17.19 0.21 5.69
C ALA A 17 -18.32 1.02 5.04
N LYS A 18 -18.94 1.92 5.81
CA LYS A 18 -20.01 2.80 5.33
C LYS A 18 -19.74 4.23 5.72
N CYS A 19 -19.95 5.13 4.78
CA CYS A 19 -19.98 6.57 4.97
C CYS A 19 -21.14 7.18 4.18
N ALA A 20 -21.35 8.49 4.29
CA ALA A 20 -22.53 9.15 3.71
C ALA A 20 -22.62 9.07 2.17
N PHE A 21 -21.53 8.74 1.48
CA PHE A 21 -21.41 8.76 0.02
C PHE A 21 -20.83 7.47 -0.58
N ALA A 22 -20.51 6.47 0.26
CA ALA A 22 -20.01 5.19 -0.21
C ALA A 22 -20.20 4.05 0.80
N GLU A 23 -20.39 2.84 0.28
CA GLU A 23 -20.55 1.62 1.06
C GLU A 23 -19.75 0.47 0.42
N PHE A 24 -18.84 -0.13 1.19
CA PHE A 24 -17.92 -1.16 0.72
C PHE A 24 -17.85 -2.37 1.65
N ARG A 25 -17.59 -3.52 1.04
CA ARG A 25 -17.15 -4.74 1.72
C ARG A 25 -15.70 -5.05 1.31
N PRO A 26 -14.71 -4.57 2.06
CA PRO A 26 -13.32 -5.00 1.88
C PRO A 26 -13.14 -6.47 2.27
N LYS A 27 -12.42 -7.19 1.43
CA LYS A 27 -11.87 -8.51 1.69
C LYS A 27 -10.38 -8.45 1.52
N VAL A 28 -9.65 -8.68 2.60
CA VAL A 28 -8.20 -8.58 2.66
C VAL A 28 -7.61 -9.99 2.77
N LYS A 29 -6.61 -10.29 1.96
CA LYS A 29 -5.80 -11.51 2.02
C LYS A 29 -4.33 -11.16 2.09
N TYR A 30 -3.53 -11.95 2.80
CA TYR A 30 -2.08 -11.78 2.76
C TYR A 30 -1.32 -13.10 2.62
N TRP A 31 -0.14 -12.99 2.02
CA TRP A 31 0.86 -14.04 1.85
C TRP A 31 2.20 -13.51 2.36
N VAL A 32 2.77 -14.16 3.38
CA VAL A 32 4.07 -13.77 3.93
C VAL A 32 5.10 -14.80 3.45
N GLY A 33 6.03 -14.35 2.62
CA GLY A 33 7.20 -15.11 2.20
C GLY A 33 8.37 -14.97 3.18
N ALA A 34 9.55 -15.43 2.77
CA ALA A 34 10.76 -15.30 3.59
C ALA A 34 11.28 -13.86 3.63
N ASN A 35 11.22 -13.17 2.48
CA ASN A 35 11.86 -11.86 2.29
C ASN A 35 10.87 -10.76 1.86
N ALA A 36 9.58 -11.08 1.74
CA ALA A 36 8.55 -10.12 1.34
C ALA A 36 7.15 -10.61 1.74
N THR A 37 6.20 -9.69 1.73
CA THR A 37 4.78 -9.94 1.98
C THR A 37 3.97 -9.34 0.83
N LEU A 38 2.95 -10.06 0.40
CA LEU A 38 1.93 -9.54 -0.51
C LEU A 38 0.60 -9.43 0.23
N LEU A 39 -0.06 -8.29 0.10
CA LEU A 39 -1.42 -8.04 0.53
C LEU A 39 -2.29 -7.89 -0.71
N GLU A 40 -3.43 -8.55 -0.75
CA GLU A 40 -4.52 -8.30 -1.70
C GLU A 40 -5.68 -7.67 -0.95
N VAL A 41 -6.22 -6.59 -1.49
CA VAL A 41 -7.43 -5.95 -0.99
C VAL A 41 -8.43 -5.89 -2.12
N ASN A 42 -9.52 -6.63 -1.94
CA ASN A 42 -10.68 -6.62 -2.82
C ASN A 42 -11.80 -5.83 -2.18
N LEU A 43 -12.26 -4.77 -2.82
CA LEU A 43 -13.37 -3.95 -2.36
C LEU A 43 -14.60 -4.26 -3.21
N THR A 44 -15.66 -4.78 -2.61
CA THR A 44 -16.96 -4.90 -3.28
C THR A 44 -17.83 -3.70 -2.92
N VAL A 45 -18.29 -2.97 -3.92
CA VAL A 45 -19.17 -1.81 -3.77
C VAL A 45 -20.59 -2.31 -3.48
N VAL A 46 -21.18 -1.88 -2.37
CA VAL A 46 -22.51 -2.37 -1.94
C VAL A 46 -23.64 -1.54 -2.55
N SER A 47 -23.41 -0.24 -2.73
CA SER A 47 -24.37 0.69 -3.33
C SER A 47 -23.65 1.69 -4.23
N ASP A 48 -24.38 2.26 -5.19
CA ASP A 48 -23.82 3.26 -6.10
C ASP A 48 -23.12 4.38 -5.30
N SER A 49 -21.83 4.54 -5.57
CA SER A 49 -20.92 5.33 -4.74
C SER A 49 -20.17 6.33 -5.60
N SER A 50 -20.04 7.56 -5.10
CA SER A 50 -19.29 8.62 -5.79
C SER A 50 -18.46 9.43 -4.79
N PHE A 51 -17.15 9.44 -4.97
CA PHE A 51 -16.22 10.09 -4.03
C PHE A 51 -14.93 10.53 -4.74
N ALA A 52 -14.20 11.46 -4.11
CA ALA A 52 -13.11 12.22 -4.73
C ALA A 52 -11.83 11.40 -4.99
N GLY A 53 -11.70 10.22 -4.41
CA GLY A 53 -10.55 9.35 -4.65
C GLY A 53 -10.35 8.33 -3.53
N MET A 54 -9.49 7.36 -3.80
CA MET A 54 -9.09 6.32 -2.85
C MET A 54 -7.58 6.21 -2.86
N ALA A 55 -6.98 6.01 -1.70
CA ALA A 55 -5.56 5.73 -1.59
C ALA A 55 -5.30 4.60 -0.60
N TRP A 56 -4.33 3.75 -0.92
CA TRP A 56 -3.63 2.98 0.11
C TRP A 56 -2.74 3.93 0.90
N THR A 57 -2.82 3.89 2.23
CA THR A 57 -2.04 4.78 3.10
C THR A 57 -1.15 3.96 4.02
N LEU A 58 0.16 4.21 3.96
CA LEU A 58 1.10 3.77 4.97
C LEU A 58 1.46 4.94 5.87
N GLN A 59 1.24 4.79 7.16
CA GLN A 59 1.65 5.79 8.15
C GLN A 59 3.01 5.42 8.74
N ILE A 60 3.97 6.34 8.69
CA ILE A 60 5.28 6.19 9.34
C ILE A 60 5.41 7.19 10.50
N PRO A 61 5.97 6.78 11.66
CA PRO A 61 5.97 7.60 12.86
C PRO A 61 6.99 8.75 12.77
N ILE A 62 6.55 9.97 13.11
CA ILE A 62 7.40 11.18 13.03
C ILE A 62 8.60 11.07 13.95
N GLU A 63 8.44 10.49 15.15
CA GLU A 63 9.51 10.31 16.14
C GLU A 63 10.75 9.58 15.57
N ARG A 64 10.57 8.74 14.53
CA ARG A 64 11.65 7.95 13.92
C ARG A 64 12.12 8.48 12.57
N PHE A 65 11.30 9.31 11.91
CA PHE A 65 11.48 9.69 10.51
C PHE A 65 11.58 11.20 10.26
N ALA A 66 11.35 12.04 11.26
CA ALA A 66 11.59 13.48 11.14
C ALA A 66 13.01 13.79 10.63
N GLY A 67 13.11 14.65 9.62
CA GLY A 67 14.38 15.05 9.00
C GLY A 67 15.00 14.02 8.05
N LYS A 68 14.49 12.79 8.01
CA LYS A 68 15.01 11.73 7.14
C LYS A 68 14.54 11.89 5.69
N THR A 69 15.28 11.27 4.77
CA THR A 69 14.91 11.21 3.35
C THR A 69 14.30 9.85 3.05
N ILE A 70 13.14 9.87 2.39
CA ILE A 70 12.51 8.72 1.76
C ILE A 70 12.47 8.95 0.24
N TYR A 71 12.09 7.94 -0.53
CA TYR A 71 12.09 8.05 -1.99
C TYR A 71 10.78 7.53 -2.58
N ALA A 72 10.22 8.29 -3.52
CA ALA A 72 9.19 7.76 -4.42
C ALA A 72 9.88 6.94 -5.51
N ILE A 73 9.38 5.74 -5.77
CA ILE A 73 9.89 4.87 -6.82
C ILE A 73 9.05 5.11 -8.07
N LYS A 74 9.68 5.52 -9.17
CA LYS A 74 9.03 5.74 -10.47
C LYS A 74 8.94 4.43 -11.25
N ALA A 75 8.06 4.38 -12.25
CA ALA A 75 7.87 3.19 -13.10
C ALA A 75 9.11 2.78 -13.93
N ASP A 76 10.08 3.67 -14.11
CA ASP A 76 11.38 3.41 -14.73
C ASP A 76 12.47 2.98 -13.72
N GLY A 77 12.12 2.87 -12.43
CA GLY A 77 13.05 2.55 -11.34
C GLY A 77 13.83 3.74 -10.79
N SER A 78 13.65 4.94 -11.36
CA SER A 78 14.26 6.14 -10.78
C SER A 78 13.68 6.47 -9.41
N LEU A 79 14.54 7.00 -8.54
CA LEU A 79 14.19 7.36 -7.17
C LEU A 79 14.11 8.88 -7.04
N VAL A 80 12.94 9.38 -6.65
CA VAL A 80 12.75 10.82 -6.38
C VAL A 80 12.89 11.05 -4.87
N PRO A 81 13.95 11.73 -4.41
CA PRO A 81 14.16 11.96 -2.98
C PRO A 81 13.14 12.94 -2.42
N LEU A 82 12.70 12.67 -1.19
CA LEU A 82 11.83 13.52 -0.40
C LEU A 82 12.36 13.61 1.03
N LYS A 83 12.72 14.81 1.46
CA LYS A 83 13.07 15.08 2.86
C LYS A 83 11.80 15.33 3.69
N LEU A 84 11.60 14.51 4.72
CA LEU A 84 10.52 14.66 5.68
C LEU A 84 10.81 15.83 6.64
N ARG A 85 9.79 16.64 6.94
CA ARG A 85 9.97 17.87 7.72
C ARG A 85 10.14 17.59 9.21
N GLU A 86 11.24 18.04 9.80
CA GLU A 86 11.49 17.93 11.23
C GLU A 86 10.38 18.59 12.07
N GLN A 87 9.97 19.80 11.68
CA GLN A 87 8.96 20.59 12.37
C GLN A 87 7.67 20.71 11.57
N HIS A 88 6.56 20.82 12.30
CA HIS A 88 5.25 21.07 11.70
C HIS A 88 5.17 22.51 11.21
N VAL A 89 4.57 22.71 10.03
CA VAL A 89 4.26 24.03 9.47
C VAL A 89 2.75 24.11 9.26
N PRO A 90 2.02 24.89 10.07
CA PRO A 90 0.56 24.99 9.98
C PRO A 90 0.09 25.42 8.59
N GLY A 91 -0.99 24.79 8.10
CA GLY A 91 -1.59 25.07 6.80
C GLY A 91 -0.82 24.49 5.61
N GLN A 92 0.26 23.72 5.85
CA GLN A 92 1.09 23.13 4.81
C GLN A 92 1.20 21.60 4.96
N ALA A 93 0.07 20.92 5.10
CA ALA A 93 0.05 19.46 5.29
C ALA A 93 0.71 18.67 4.15
N GLY A 94 0.59 19.14 2.90
CA GLY A 94 1.20 18.48 1.74
C GLY A 94 2.72 18.67 1.69
N LEU A 95 3.46 17.57 1.63
CA LEU A 95 4.93 17.57 1.53
C LEU A 95 5.41 17.27 0.11
N PHE A 96 4.70 16.39 -0.60
CA PHE A 96 5.13 15.89 -1.89
C PHE A 96 3.96 15.26 -2.65
N SER A 97 3.98 15.35 -3.97
CA SER A 97 3.13 14.58 -4.87
C SER A 97 3.82 14.33 -6.21
N THR A 98 3.70 13.12 -6.76
CA THR A 98 4.14 12.80 -8.12
C THR A 98 3.27 11.71 -8.73
N ASP A 99 3.09 11.77 -10.05
CA ASP A 99 2.37 10.75 -10.82
C ASP A 99 3.30 9.62 -11.27
N SER A 100 2.76 8.56 -11.87
CA SER A 100 3.54 7.45 -12.46
C SER A 100 4.56 6.83 -11.50
N ALA A 101 4.19 6.73 -10.23
CA ALA A 101 4.97 6.04 -9.22
C ALA A 101 4.46 4.60 -9.05
N VAL A 102 5.35 3.73 -8.57
CA VAL A 102 5.03 2.34 -8.22
C VAL A 102 4.93 2.16 -6.71
N GLY A 103 5.51 3.07 -5.94
CA GLY A 103 5.44 3.09 -4.48
C GLY A 103 6.60 3.83 -3.83
N TRP A 104 7.13 3.27 -2.74
CA TRP A 104 8.03 3.95 -1.81
C TRP A 104 9.24 3.10 -1.44
N LEU A 105 10.40 3.75 -1.33
CA LEU A 105 11.57 3.24 -0.62
C LEU A 105 11.73 4.05 0.67
N ILE A 106 11.72 3.36 1.81
CA ILE A 106 11.68 3.93 3.15
C ILE A 106 12.87 3.40 3.95
N PRO A 107 14.00 4.14 3.99
CA PRO A 107 15.15 3.77 4.80
C PRO A 107 14.84 3.90 6.29
N ALA A 108 15.01 2.80 7.04
CA ALA A 108 14.93 2.82 8.50
C ALA A 108 16.28 3.25 9.10
N THR A 109 17.36 2.69 8.55
CA THR A 109 18.77 3.01 8.82
C THR A 109 19.52 3.19 7.49
N ASN A 110 20.85 3.32 7.55
CA ASN A 110 21.68 3.38 6.34
C ASN A 110 21.75 2.05 5.59
N GLU A 111 21.51 0.94 6.29
CA GLU A 111 21.66 -0.40 5.73
C GLU A 111 20.34 -1.15 5.66
N THR A 112 19.27 -0.67 6.29
CA THR A 112 18.00 -1.38 6.37
C THR A 112 16.82 -0.47 6.11
N GLY A 113 15.75 -1.05 5.56
CA GLY A 113 14.52 -0.32 5.32
C GLY A 113 13.45 -1.18 4.69
N LEU A 114 12.49 -0.51 4.06
CA LEU A 114 11.32 -1.14 3.47
C LEU A 114 11.07 -0.57 2.07
N VAL A 115 10.84 -1.45 1.10
CA VAL A 115 10.21 -1.10 -0.17
C VAL A 115 8.73 -1.47 -0.11
N VAL A 116 7.89 -0.56 -0.58
CA VAL A 116 6.44 -0.76 -0.68
C VAL A 116 6.03 -0.48 -2.12
N ALA A 117 5.33 -1.40 -2.75
CA ALA A 117 4.74 -1.18 -4.07
C ALA A 117 3.22 -1.34 -3.98
N VAL A 118 2.48 -0.51 -4.71
CA VAL A 118 1.01 -0.58 -4.77
C VAL A 118 0.58 -0.59 -6.23
N VAL A 119 -0.18 -1.61 -6.62
CA VAL A 119 -0.70 -1.75 -7.98
C VAL A 119 -2.17 -2.17 -7.95
N SER A 120 -2.92 -1.82 -9.00
CA SER A 120 -4.36 -2.08 -9.09
C SER A 120 -4.78 -2.36 -10.53
N ASP A 121 -5.88 -3.08 -10.69
CA ASP A 121 -6.57 -3.32 -11.96
C ASP A 121 -7.09 -2.04 -12.63
N LEU A 122 -7.24 -0.96 -11.86
CA LEU A 122 -7.70 0.32 -12.35
C LEU A 122 -6.66 1.12 -13.15
N TRP A 123 -5.36 0.80 -13.04
CA TRP A 123 -4.32 1.70 -13.55
C TRP A 123 -3.00 1.01 -13.92
N PRO A 124 -2.78 0.64 -15.19
CA PRO A 124 -1.56 -0.07 -15.58
C PRO A 124 -0.31 0.83 -15.73
N GLN A 125 -0.46 2.16 -15.77
CA GLN A 125 0.67 3.11 -15.96
C GLN A 125 1.29 3.69 -14.66
N GLY A 126 0.92 3.13 -13.50
CA GLY A 126 1.37 3.60 -12.18
C GLY A 126 0.35 4.50 -11.49
N ILE A 127 0.57 4.72 -10.20
CA ILE A 127 -0.31 5.49 -9.30
C ILE A 127 0.25 6.87 -9.02
N MET A 128 -0.61 7.81 -8.65
CA MET A 128 -0.14 9.04 -8.01
C MET A 128 0.25 8.72 -6.57
N VAL A 129 1.39 9.20 -6.12
CA VAL A 129 1.81 9.09 -4.72
C VAL A 129 1.94 10.46 -4.09
N SER A 130 1.64 10.57 -2.80
CA SER A 130 1.78 11.82 -2.06
C SER A 130 2.18 11.58 -0.61
N VAL A 131 2.83 12.56 0.00
CA VAL A 131 3.12 12.56 1.45
C VAL A 131 2.43 13.71 2.13
N VAL A 132 1.80 13.41 3.26
CA VAL A 132 1.09 14.36 4.09
C VAL A 132 1.63 14.30 5.53
N ASP A 133 1.83 15.46 6.16
CA ASP A 133 2.18 15.59 7.56
C ASP A 133 0.91 15.65 8.41
N GLU A 134 0.60 14.55 9.12
CA GLU A 134 -0.65 14.41 9.86
C GLU A 134 -0.67 15.25 11.15
N ARG A 135 0.44 15.92 11.53
CA ARG A 135 0.45 16.91 12.64
C ARG A 135 -0.51 18.06 12.40
N GLU A 136 -0.85 18.37 11.14
CA GLU A 136 -1.90 19.33 10.78
C GLU A 136 -3.24 19.02 11.49
N TRP A 137 -3.51 17.74 11.72
CA TRP A 137 -4.73 17.26 12.38
C TRP A 137 -4.47 16.67 13.77
N GLY A 138 -3.34 17.03 14.38
CA GLY A 138 -2.93 16.53 15.70
C GLY A 138 -2.40 15.09 15.68
N GLY A 139 -2.10 14.52 14.50
CA GLY A 139 -1.50 13.20 14.34
C GLY A 139 0.01 13.17 14.63
N GLY A 140 0.56 11.96 14.78
CA GLY A 140 1.99 11.72 15.05
C GLY A 140 2.76 11.06 13.91
N THR A 141 2.23 11.09 12.69
CA THR A 141 2.73 10.30 11.55
C THR A 141 2.87 11.15 10.27
N TYR A 142 3.70 10.68 9.35
CA TYR A 142 3.57 11.05 7.94
C TYR A 142 2.72 9.99 7.23
N ALA A 143 1.71 10.42 6.47
CA ALA A 143 0.90 9.55 5.64
C ALA A 143 1.47 9.49 4.23
N LEU A 144 2.04 8.35 3.87
CA LEU A 144 2.50 8.02 2.52
C LEU A 144 1.32 7.39 1.79
N ARG A 145 0.75 8.13 0.85
CA ARG A 145 -0.48 7.77 0.14
C ARG A 145 -0.15 7.33 -1.28
N SER A 146 -0.80 6.25 -1.69
CA SER A 146 -0.75 5.64 -3.01
C SER A 146 -2.15 5.68 -3.60
N TRP A 147 -2.42 6.68 -4.43
CA TRP A 147 -3.75 6.99 -4.95
C TRP A 147 -4.12 6.08 -6.12
N LEU A 148 -5.24 5.39 -5.96
CA LEU A 148 -5.79 4.44 -6.93
C LEU A 148 -6.60 5.13 -8.04
N SER A 149 -7.30 6.21 -7.70
CA SER A 149 -7.89 7.14 -8.66
C SER A 149 -8.20 8.47 -8.00
N GLN A 150 -8.25 9.52 -8.81
CA GLN A 150 -8.86 10.80 -8.49
C GLN A 150 -10.25 10.82 -9.14
N GLN A 151 -11.28 10.84 -8.31
CA GLN A 151 -12.69 10.68 -8.64
C GLN A 151 -13.09 9.25 -9.02
N PHE A 152 -14.03 8.71 -8.23
CA PHE A 152 -14.70 7.44 -8.49
C PHE A 152 -16.18 7.67 -8.74
N GLN A 153 -16.70 6.96 -9.74
CA GLN A 153 -18.13 6.67 -9.93
C GLN A 153 -18.24 5.16 -10.04
N LEU A 154 -18.73 4.53 -8.97
CA LEU A 154 -18.78 3.08 -8.86
C LEU A 154 -20.22 2.63 -8.77
N THR A 155 -20.57 1.64 -9.59
CA THR A 155 -21.89 1.01 -9.53
C THR A 155 -21.92 -0.08 -8.46
N ALA A 156 -23.09 -0.33 -7.89
CA ALA A 156 -23.30 -1.47 -6.99
C ALA A 156 -22.78 -2.78 -7.62
N ASN A 157 -22.16 -3.61 -6.79
CA ASN A 157 -21.49 -4.87 -7.12
C ASN A 157 -20.19 -4.75 -7.94
N GLN A 158 -19.73 -3.54 -8.30
CA GLN A 158 -18.41 -3.38 -8.87
C GLN A 158 -17.34 -3.82 -7.87
N ARG A 159 -16.30 -4.49 -8.38
CA ARG A 159 -15.12 -4.88 -7.59
C ARG A 159 -13.95 -4.00 -7.97
N LEU A 160 -13.19 -3.60 -6.96
CA LEU A 160 -11.88 -2.97 -7.13
C LEU A 160 -10.86 -3.85 -6.44
N SER A 161 -9.74 -4.12 -7.10
CA SER A 161 -8.69 -4.94 -6.54
C SER A 161 -7.35 -4.22 -6.59
N PHE A 162 -6.60 -4.32 -5.50
CA PHE A 162 -5.24 -3.84 -5.46
C PHE A 162 -4.34 -4.76 -4.67
N LEU A 163 -3.07 -4.78 -5.06
CA LEU A 163 -2.00 -5.50 -4.42
C LEU A 163 -1.06 -4.51 -3.76
N VAL A 164 -0.66 -4.81 -2.53
CA VAL A 164 0.40 -4.10 -1.81
C VAL A 164 1.52 -5.06 -1.52
N TYR A 165 2.67 -4.81 -2.12
CA TYR A 165 3.89 -5.59 -1.94
C TYR A 165 4.81 -4.89 -0.95
N PHE A 166 5.25 -5.61 0.08
CA PHE A 166 6.18 -5.15 1.10
C PHE A 166 7.46 -5.99 1.03
N ALA A 167 8.60 -5.36 0.85
CA ALA A 167 9.90 -6.03 0.84
C ALA A 167 10.87 -5.32 1.79
N PRO A 168 11.14 -5.89 2.99
CA PRO A 168 12.28 -5.43 3.77
C PRO A 168 13.59 -5.65 3.01
N TYR A 169 14.55 -4.75 3.20
CA TYR A 169 15.90 -4.92 2.64
C TYR A 169 16.97 -4.73 3.72
N SER A 170 18.11 -5.38 3.49
CA SER A 170 19.36 -5.19 4.22
C SER A 170 20.50 -5.05 3.21
N GLY A 171 21.36 -4.06 3.39
CA GLY A 171 22.35 -3.64 2.39
C GLY A 171 21.70 -2.90 1.23
N ASP A 172 21.90 -3.42 0.01
CA ASP A 172 21.44 -2.78 -1.23
C ASP A 172 19.91 -2.90 -1.41
N PRO A 173 19.16 -1.77 -1.50
CA PRO A 173 17.73 -1.81 -1.76
C PRO A 173 17.36 -2.11 -3.23
N GLN A 174 18.31 -2.06 -4.17
CA GLN A 174 18.02 -2.17 -5.61
C GLN A 174 17.27 -3.44 -6.02
N PRO A 175 17.58 -4.64 -5.48
CA PRO A 175 16.80 -5.84 -5.83
C PRO A 175 15.31 -5.72 -5.46
N ALA A 176 14.99 -5.12 -4.31
CA ALA A 176 13.62 -4.90 -3.88
C ALA A 176 12.92 -3.82 -4.71
N VAL A 177 13.64 -2.74 -5.05
CA VAL A 177 13.15 -1.69 -5.96
C VAL A 177 12.86 -2.25 -7.34
N GLN A 178 13.78 -3.02 -7.91
CA GLN A 178 13.62 -3.64 -9.21
C GLN A 178 12.40 -4.58 -9.23
N LYS A 179 12.18 -5.35 -8.16
CA LYS A 179 11.00 -6.20 -8.05
C LYS A 179 9.70 -5.39 -8.02
N ALA A 180 9.66 -4.27 -7.29
CA ALA A 180 8.51 -3.37 -7.28
C ALA A 180 8.20 -2.80 -8.68
N VAL A 181 9.25 -2.43 -9.43
CA VAL A 181 9.15 -1.94 -10.80
C VAL A 181 8.65 -3.03 -11.74
N GLU A 182 9.17 -4.25 -11.65
CA GLU A 182 8.72 -5.40 -12.46
C GLU A 182 7.23 -5.68 -12.29
N ILE A 183 6.73 -5.64 -11.06
CA ILE A 183 5.30 -5.82 -10.75
C ILE A 183 4.45 -4.79 -11.50
N SER A 184 4.84 -3.52 -11.47
CA SER A 184 4.13 -2.46 -12.20
C SER A 184 4.27 -2.61 -13.72
N GLN A 185 5.45 -2.98 -14.21
CA GLN A 185 5.70 -3.14 -15.64
C GLN A 185 4.92 -4.30 -16.25
N ALA A 186 4.66 -5.37 -15.49
CA ALA A 186 3.83 -6.48 -15.95
C ALA A 186 2.41 -5.99 -16.28
N LEU A 187 1.80 -5.17 -15.42
CA LEU A 187 0.50 -4.54 -15.69
C LEU A 187 0.57 -3.59 -16.89
N ALA A 188 1.62 -2.77 -16.98
CA ALA A 188 1.82 -1.86 -18.11
C ALA A 188 1.93 -2.60 -19.47
N LYS A 189 2.42 -3.85 -19.45
CA LYS A 189 2.55 -4.73 -20.62
C LYS A 189 1.30 -5.56 -20.91
N GLY A 190 0.23 -5.40 -20.12
CA GLY A 190 -1.07 -6.03 -20.35
C GLY A 190 -1.34 -7.29 -19.54
N SER A 191 -0.48 -7.67 -18.59
CA SER A 191 -0.84 -8.72 -17.62
C SER A 191 -2.00 -8.27 -16.75
N THR A 192 -2.87 -9.21 -16.40
CA THR A 192 -3.95 -8.99 -15.43
C THR A 192 -3.39 -8.92 -14.01
N LEU A 193 -4.13 -8.28 -13.10
CA LEU A 193 -3.74 -8.23 -11.69
C LEU A 193 -3.64 -9.63 -11.06
N ASP A 194 -4.47 -10.59 -11.51
CA ASP A 194 -4.42 -11.98 -11.06
C ASP A 194 -3.15 -12.71 -11.53
N GLU A 195 -2.71 -12.50 -12.77
CA GLU A 195 -1.45 -13.04 -13.28
C GLU A 195 -0.25 -12.46 -12.51
N VAL A 196 -0.26 -11.16 -12.26
CA VAL A 196 0.78 -10.48 -11.47
C VAL A 196 0.81 -11.03 -10.04
N LYS A 197 -0.35 -11.17 -9.40
CA LYS A 197 -0.49 -11.78 -8.07
C LYS A 197 0.11 -13.18 -8.05
N ALA A 198 -0.28 -14.05 -8.99
CA ALA A 198 0.20 -15.42 -9.05
C ALA A 198 1.73 -15.48 -9.23
N ALA A 199 2.29 -14.64 -10.10
CA ALA A 199 3.72 -14.55 -10.31
C ALA A 199 4.48 -14.07 -9.06
N VAL A 200 3.93 -13.08 -8.33
CA VAL A 200 4.53 -12.60 -7.08
C VAL A 200 4.49 -13.69 -6.01
N ILE A 201 3.33 -14.32 -5.79
CA ILE A 201 3.18 -15.40 -4.80
C ILE A 201 4.13 -16.57 -5.09
N GLY A 202 4.25 -16.97 -6.36
CA GLY A 202 5.18 -18.02 -6.77
C GLY A 202 6.65 -17.71 -6.44
N GLY A 203 7.01 -16.43 -6.36
CA GLY A 203 8.35 -15.98 -5.96
C GLY A 203 8.55 -15.73 -4.46
N LEU A 204 7.50 -15.79 -3.64
CA LEU A 204 7.60 -15.50 -2.19
C LEU A 204 8.19 -16.65 -1.37
N GLY A 205 8.12 -17.89 -1.88
CA GLY A 205 8.51 -19.09 -1.11
C GLY A 205 7.69 -19.24 0.17
N VAL A 206 6.36 -19.12 0.06
CA VAL A 206 5.44 -19.05 1.21
C VAL A 206 5.51 -20.32 2.08
N GLU A 207 5.62 -21.49 1.44
CA GLU A 207 5.71 -22.78 2.15
C GLU A 207 7.04 -22.94 2.90
N GLU A 208 8.15 -22.55 2.27
CA GLU A 208 9.48 -22.57 2.89
C GLU A 208 9.55 -21.60 4.07
N ALA A 209 8.99 -20.41 3.90
CA ALA A 209 8.90 -19.41 4.97
C ALA A 209 8.05 -19.92 6.14
N ARG A 210 6.94 -20.60 5.86
CA ARG A 210 6.11 -21.23 6.89
C ARG A 210 6.85 -22.33 7.64
N ALA A 211 7.51 -23.24 6.92
CA ALA A 211 8.29 -24.32 7.54
C ALA A 211 9.40 -23.77 8.44
N ALA A 212 10.05 -22.67 8.04
CA ALA A 212 11.06 -21.99 8.85
C ALA A 212 10.49 -21.36 10.13
N ARG A 213 9.24 -20.85 10.11
CA ARG A 213 8.55 -20.29 11.30
C ARG A 213 8.19 -21.34 12.35
N VAL A 214 8.05 -22.61 11.96
CA VAL A 214 7.73 -23.72 12.87
C VAL A 214 9.00 -24.26 13.56
N SER A 215 10.21 -23.89 13.10
CA SER A 215 11.47 -24.31 13.69
C SER A 215 11.84 -23.47 14.94
N PRO A 216 12.08 -24.08 16.11
CA PRO A 216 12.33 -23.37 17.39
C PRO A 216 13.58 -22.49 17.45
N THR A 217 14.44 -22.48 16.43
CA THR A 217 15.77 -21.84 16.45
C THR A 217 15.89 -20.56 15.63
N ALA A 218 14.85 -20.08 14.97
CA ALA A 218 14.89 -18.83 14.20
C ALA A 218 14.22 -17.66 14.96
N LEU A 219 15.01 -16.98 15.80
CA LEU A 219 14.75 -15.59 16.20
C LEU A 219 14.99 -14.66 14.98
N TYR A 220 14.35 -13.49 14.99
CA TYR A 220 14.35 -12.37 14.00
C TYR A 220 13.25 -12.50 12.90
N ALA A 221 12.29 -11.58 12.70
CA ALA A 221 12.17 -10.17 13.09
C ALA A 221 10.69 -9.78 13.40
N PRO A 222 10.45 -8.79 14.27
CA PRO A 222 9.16 -8.51 14.93
C PRO A 222 8.17 -7.74 14.03
N TYR A 223 7.51 -8.39 13.06
CA TYR A 223 6.62 -7.67 12.12
C TYR A 223 5.18 -8.18 12.02
N ALA A 224 4.82 -9.24 12.76
CA ALA A 224 3.41 -9.59 13.03
C ALA A 224 2.65 -8.49 13.80
N VAL A 225 3.35 -7.52 14.41
CA VAL A 225 2.76 -6.33 15.02
C VAL A 225 2.21 -5.35 13.96
N LEU A 226 2.69 -5.38 12.71
CA LEU A 226 2.11 -4.58 11.61
C LEU A 226 0.84 -5.17 11.02
N ALA A 227 0.59 -6.48 11.20
CA ALA A 227 -0.68 -7.11 10.86
C ALA A 227 -1.84 -6.59 11.75
N ALA A 228 -1.55 -6.13 12.98
CA ALA A 228 -2.54 -5.53 13.88
C ALA A 228 -2.88 -4.06 13.55
N ALA A 229 -1.99 -3.33 12.85
CA ALA A 229 -2.26 -1.97 12.38
C ALA A 229 -3.07 -1.93 11.06
N ALA A 230 -3.05 -3.03 10.30
CA ALA A 230 -3.73 -3.17 9.01
C ALA A 230 -5.28 -3.20 9.09
N VAL A 231 -5.85 -3.33 10.29
CA VAL A 231 -7.32 -3.35 10.52
C VAL A 231 -7.82 -2.05 11.19
N ALA A 232 -6.93 -1.14 11.60
CA ALA A 232 -7.32 0.16 12.17
C ALA A 232 -7.68 1.20 11.09
N ALA A 233 -8.73 0.90 10.33
CA ALA A 233 -9.89 1.78 10.21
C ALA A 233 -9.70 3.25 9.77
N VAL A 234 -8.82 3.57 8.83
CA VAL A 234 -9.00 4.82 8.06
C VAL A 234 -8.64 4.63 6.59
N ALA A 235 -9.58 4.09 5.82
CA ALA A 235 -9.82 4.68 4.52
C ALA A 235 -10.17 6.16 4.79
N VAL A 236 -9.17 7.05 4.76
CA VAL A 236 -9.39 8.49 4.84
C VAL A 236 -10.07 8.85 3.53
N VAL A 237 -11.40 8.69 3.48
CA VAL A 237 -12.15 9.22 2.36
C VAL A 237 -12.21 10.72 2.56
N TYR A 238 -11.38 11.42 1.79
CA TYR A 238 -11.29 12.87 1.78
C TYR A 238 -12.62 13.43 1.27
N ALA A 239 -13.52 13.75 2.20
CA ALA A 239 -14.73 14.49 1.90
C ALA A 239 -14.36 15.96 1.69
N PHE A 240 -14.02 16.35 0.46
CA PHE A 240 -14.19 17.75 0.10
C PHE A 240 -15.69 18.05 0.12
N ALA A 241 -16.12 18.74 1.17
CA ALA A 241 -17.46 19.27 1.28
C ALA A 241 -17.78 20.13 0.05
N ARG A 242 -18.58 19.61 -0.89
CA ARG A 242 -19.50 20.49 -1.61
C ARG A 242 -20.53 20.92 -0.59
N ARG A 243 -20.36 22.12 -0.03
CA ARG A 243 -21.45 22.88 0.60
C ARG A 243 -22.65 22.81 -0.34
N ARG A 244 -23.66 22.01 -0.01
CA ARG A 244 -25.00 22.26 -0.54
C ARG A 244 -25.48 23.52 0.16
N ALA A 245 -25.23 24.66 -0.48
CA ALA A 245 -26.13 25.79 -0.35
C ALA A 245 -27.48 25.34 -0.92
N HIS A 246 -28.40 24.97 -0.04
CA HIS A 246 -29.83 25.03 -0.34
C HIS A 246 -30.44 25.99 0.66
N SER A 247 -30.36 27.27 0.28
CA SER A 247 -31.42 28.22 0.51
C SER A 247 -32.62 27.82 -0.36
N SER A 248 -33.66 27.33 0.30
CA SER A 248 -35.07 27.56 -0.05
C SER A 248 -35.92 27.13 1.14
#